data_AF-A0A9R1XQQ1-F1
#
_entry.id   AF-A0A9R1XQQ1-F1
#
_cell.length_a   1.000
_cell.length_b   1.000
_cell.length_c   1.000
_cell.angle_alpha   90.00
_cell.angle_beta   90.00
_cell.angle_gamma   90.00
#
_symmetry.space_group_name_H-M   'P 1'
#
loop_
_entity.id
_entity.type
_entity.pdbx_description
1 polymer ?
#
loop_
_entity_poly.entity_id
_entity_poly.type
_entity_poly.pdbx_seq_one_letter_code
_entity_poly.pdbx_strand_id
1 'polypeptide(L)'
;MSLVLTLAARGGKKNVTLIVTILDIVMVALLFSAMGAAGAVGLIGLKGNSHLQWGKVCNVFDKFCHQTAAAMILSFNGSICYLLLVVLATINVYKKF
;
A
#
# COMPACT_ATOMS: atom_id res chain seq x y z
N MET A 1 10.19 -1.09 7.83
CA MET A 1 11.64 -1.26 7.62
C MET A 1 12.42 0.05 7.79
N SER A 2 11.86 1.18 7.35
CA SER A 2 12.43 2.53 7.43
C SER A 2 12.82 2.98 8.84
N LEU A 3 12.00 2.72 9.86
CA LEU A 3 12.26 3.15 11.24
C LEU A 3 13.47 2.42 11.88
N VAL A 4 13.58 1.10 11.67
CA VAL A 4 14.71 0.30 12.14
C VAL A 4 15.99 0.72 11.42
N LEU A 5 15.94 0.96 10.11
CA LEU A 5 17.08 1.46 9.33
C LEU A 5 17.48 2.89 9.75
N THR A 6 16.52 3.76 10.07
CA THR A 6 16.80 5.13 10.52
C THR A 6 17.42 5.15 11.92
N LEU A 7 16.96 4.27 12.81
CA LEU A 7 17.51 4.09 14.16
C LEU A 7 18.88 3.37 14.14
N ALA A 8 19.05 2.34 13.31
CA ALA A 8 20.32 1.65 13.10
C ALA A 8 21.35 2.56 12.42
N ALA A 9 20.90 3.42 11.49
CA ALA A 9 21.73 4.43 10.83
C ALA A 9 21.94 5.70 11.68
N ARG A 10 21.70 5.67 13.00
CA ARG A 10 22.11 6.76 13.90
C ARG A 10 23.62 7.07 13.76
N GLY A 11 24.43 6.14 13.25
CA GLY A 11 25.81 6.32 12.75
C GLY A 11 26.07 5.98 11.26
N GLY A 12 25.04 5.83 10.42
CA GLY A 12 25.15 5.44 9.00
C GLY A 12 25.27 6.62 8.02
N LYS A 13 25.79 6.36 6.81
CA LYS A 13 26.02 7.37 5.75
C LYS A 13 24.70 8.02 5.28
N LYS A 14 24.62 9.37 5.30
CA LYS A 14 23.43 10.16 4.90
C LYS A 14 22.80 9.73 3.56
N ASN A 15 23.63 9.31 2.59
CA ASN A 15 23.18 8.88 1.27
C ASN A 15 22.28 7.63 1.31
N VAL A 16 22.56 6.68 2.22
CA VAL A 16 21.77 5.44 2.35
C VAL A 16 20.37 5.76 2.87
N THR A 17 20.27 6.63 3.88
CA THR A 17 18.97 7.06 4.41
C THR A 17 18.13 7.75 3.35
N LEU A 18 18.74 8.59 2.50
CA LEU A 18 18.02 9.30 1.43
C LEU A 18 17.48 8.33 0.36
N ILE A 19 18.30 7.38 -0.09
CA ILE A 19 17.89 6.35 -1.07
C ILE A 19 16.73 5.51 -0.53
N VAL A 20 16.82 5.08 0.74
CA VAL A 20 15.75 4.30 1.39
C VAL A 20 14.47 5.12 1.46
N THR A 21 14.52 6.39 1.85
CA THR A 21 13.34 7.26 1.89
C THR A 21 12.69 7.43 0.51
N ILE A 22 13.48 7.59 -0.56
CA ILE A 22 12.94 7.67 -1.93
C ILE A 22 12.24 6.36 -2.30
N LEU A 23 12.89 5.22 -2.06
CA LEU A 23 12.32 3.91 -2.37
C LEU A 23 11.02 3.67 -1.60
N ASP A 24 10.96 4.09 -0.33
CA ASP A 24 9.76 3.98 0.49
C ASP A 24 8.59 4.82 -0.06
N ILE A 25 8.87 6.04 -0.54
CA ILE A 25 7.85 6.90 -1.19
C ILE A 25 7.32 6.24 -2.47
N VAL A 26 8.20 5.64 -3.29
CA VAL A 26 7.78 4.89 -4.48
C VAL A 26 6.90 3.70 -4.11
N MET A 27 7.27 2.95 -3.06
CA MET A 27 6.47 1.83 -2.58
C MET A 27 5.08 2.25 -2.10
N VAL A 28 4.97 3.38 -1.39
CA VAL A 28 3.67 3.95 -1.01
C VAL A 28 2.81 4.22 -2.26
N ALA A 29 3.37 4.89 -3.27
CA ALA A 29 2.63 5.20 -4.50
C ALA A 29 2.14 3.92 -5.22
N LEU A 30 3.00 2.91 -5.32
CA LEU A 30 2.65 1.62 -5.94
C LEU A 30 1.56 0.88 -5.16
N LEU A 31 1.62 0.86 -3.83
CA LEU A 31 0.60 0.23 -2.99
C LEU A 31 -0.78 0.86 -3.24
N PHE A 32 -0.88 2.19 -3.15
CA PHE A 32 -2.15 2.87 -3.39
C PHE A 32 -2.68 2.66 -4.82
N SER A 33 -1.81 2.66 -5.83
CA SER A 33 -2.19 2.36 -7.21
C SER A 33 -2.73 0.93 -7.36
N ALA A 34 -2.02 -0.06 -6.82
CA ALA A 34 -2.44 -1.46 -6.86
C ALA A 34 -3.79 -1.67 -6.15
N MET A 35 -4.01 -1.00 -5.02
CA MET A 35 -5.29 -1.07 -4.30
C MET A 35 -6.43 -0.43 -5.07
N GLY A 36 -6.19 0.68 -5.78
CA GLY A 36 -7.18 1.28 -6.67
C GLY A 36 -7.56 0.35 -7.83
N ALA A 37 -6.57 -0.27 -8.47
CA ALA A 37 -6.80 -1.24 -9.54
C ALA A 37 -7.55 -2.48 -9.04
N ALA A 38 -7.13 -3.05 -7.91
CA ALA A 38 -7.78 -4.20 -7.29
C ALA A 38 -9.22 -3.86 -6.86
N GLY A 39 -9.46 -2.67 -6.34
CA GLY A 39 -10.80 -2.17 -5.98
C GLY A 39 -11.71 -2.03 -7.20
N ALA A 40 -11.20 -1.47 -8.30
CA ALA A 40 -11.96 -1.33 -9.54
C ALA A 40 -12.36 -2.71 -10.09
N VAL A 41 -11.40 -3.63 -10.23
CA VAL A 41 -11.68 -4.99 -10.70
C VAL A 41 -12.62 -5.74 -9.74
N GLY A 42 -12.42 -5.57 -8.43
CA GLY A 42 -13.28 -6.13 -7.39
C GLY A 42 -14.73 -5.63 -7.49
N LEU A 43 -14.94 -4.33 -7.72
CA LEU A 43 -16.28 -3.75 -7.91
C LEU A 43 -16.98 -4.32 -9.14
N ILE A 44 -16.26 -4.44 -10.26
CA ILE A 44 -16.83 -5.03 -11.47
C ILE A 44 -17.13 -6.52 -11.21
N GLY A 45 -16.32 -7.22 -10.38
CA GLY A 45 -16.54 -8.64 -10.03
C GLY A 45 -17.73 -8.86 -9.09
N LEU A 46 -18.06 -7.86 -8.27
CA LEU A 46 -19.15 -7.89 -7.29
C LEU A 46 -20.49 -7.44 -7.91
N LYS A 47 -20.46 -6.37 -8.73
CA LYS A 47 -21.65 -5.81 -9.37
C LYS A 47 -21.97 -6.46 -10.72
N GLY A 48 -20.95 -6.97 -11.42
CA GLY A 48 -21.05 -7.41 -12.80
C GLY A 48 -21.19 -6.23 -13.76
N ASN A 49 -20.96 -6.47 -15.05
CA ASN A 49 -21.22 -5.48 -16.10
C ASN A 49 -21.84 -6.16 -17.32
N SER A 50 -23.13 -5.94 -17.54
CA SER A 50 -23.89 -6.54 -18.66
C SER A 50 -23.39 -6.05 -20.02
N HIS A 51 -22.90 -4.81 -20.10
CA HIS A 51 -22.38 -4.22 -21.34
C HIS A 51 -21.12 -4.93 -21.86
N LEU A 52 -20.34 -5.53 -20.96
CA LEU A 52 -19.14 -6.32 -21.30
C LEU A 52 -19.36 -7.83 -21.13
N GLN A 53 -20.62 -8.28 -20.99
CA GLN A 53 -20.97 -9.67 -20.68
C GLN A 53 -20.25 -10.23 -19.43
N TRP A 54 -19.86 -9.36 -18.49
CA TRP A 54 -19.13 -9.75 -17.29
C TRP A 54 -20.10 -10.12 -16.17
N GLY A 55 -20.19 -11.42 -15.88
CA GLY A 55 -21.02 -11.95 -14.80
C GLY A 55 -20.50 -11.61 -13.41
N LYS A 56 -21.38 -11.66 -12.40
CA LYS A 56 -20.99 -11.49 -11.00
C LYS A 56 -20.19 -12.70 -10.52
N VAL A 57 -18.86 -12.56 -10.44
CA VAL A 57 -17.95 -13.63 -10.01
C VAL A 57 -18.10 -13.89 -8.50
N CYS A 58 -18.28 -12.82 -7.69
CA CYS A 58 -18.43 -12.98 -6.25
C CYS A 58 -19.71 -13.70 -5.83
N ASN A 59 -20.72 -13.80 -6.70
CA ASN A 59 -21.93 -14.59 -6.43
C ASN A 59 -21.68 -16.10 -6.47
N VAL A 60 -20.64 -16.54 -7.19
CA VAL A 60 -20.23 -17.95 -7.29
C VAL A 60 -19.18 -18.30 -6.23
N PHE A 61 -18.28 -17.36 -5.93
CA PHE A 61 -17.18 -17.53 -4.97
C PHE A 61 -17.27 -16.58 -3.77
N ASP A 62 -18.42 -16.58 -3.10
CA ASP A 62 -18.75 -15.62 -2.03
C ASP A 62 -17.70 -15.59 -0.89
N LYS A 63 -17.35 -16.76 -0.33
CA LYS A 63 -16.34 -16.88 0.74
C LYS A 63 -14.97 -16.30 0.34
N PHE A 64 -14.50 -16.62 -0.86
CA PHE A 64 -13.22 -16.12 -1.35
C PHE A 64 -13.26 -14.61 -1.60
N CYS A 65 -14.38 -14.10 -2.12
CA CYS A 65 -14.56 -12.68 -2.34
C CYS A 65 -14.59 -11.91 -1.02
N HIS A 66 -15.29 -12.42 0.00
CA HIS A 66 -15.32 -11.81 1.33
C HIS A 66 -13.94 -11.81 1.99
N GLN A 67 -13.21 -12.93 1.92
CA GLN A 67 -11.85 -13.02 2.47
C GLN A 67 -10.88 -12.07 1.76
N THR A 68 -10.98 -11.96 0.43
CA THR A 68 -10.13 -11.04 -0.36
C THR A 68 -10.48 -9.59 -0.05
N ALA A 69 -11.75 -9.24 0.10
CA ALA A 69 -12.19 -7.91 0.49
C ALA A 69 -11.67 -7.54 1.89
N ALA A 70 -11.78 -8.45 2.87
CA ALA A 70 -11.22 -8.27 4.20
C ALA A 70 -9.69 -8.09 4.16
N ALA A 71 -8.98 -8.89 3.36
CA ALA A 71 -7.54 -8.78 3.17
C ALA A 71 -7.14 -7.45 2.51
N MET A 72 -7.90 -6.97 1.52
CA MET A 72 -7.69 -5.64 0.94
C MET A 72 -7.88 -4.54 1.98
N ILE A 73 -8.95 -4.56 2.77
CA ILE A 73 -9.20 -3.56 3.82
C ILE A 73 -8.04 -3.56 4.82
N LEU A 74 -7.60 -4.74 5.28
CA LEU A 74 -6.47 -4.84 6.20
C LEU A 74 -5.18 -4.27 5.58
N SER A 75 -4.92 -4.57 4.30
CA SER A 75 -3.78 -4.06 3.56
C SER A 75 -3.85 -2.54 3.35
N PHE A 76 -5.05 -1.97 3.22
CA PHE A 76 -5.26 -0.53 3.09
C PHE A 76 -4.82 0.17 4.37
N ASN A 77 -5.30 -0.33 5.51
CA ASN A 77 -4.93 0.19 6.81
C ASN A 77 -3.41 0.06 7.04
N GLY A 78 -2.82 -1.08 6.66
CA GLY A 78 -1.37 -1.27 6.71
C GLY A 78 -0.61 -0.26 5.85
N SER A 79 -1.10 0.04 4.64
CA SER A 79 -0.50 1.02 3.73
C SER A 79 -0.60 2.46 4.26
N ILE A 80 -1.70 2.80 4.93
CA ILE A 80 -1.86 4.10 5.62
C ILE A 80 -0.85 4.22 6.76
N CYS A 81 -0.75 3.20 7.61
CA CYS A 81 0.25 3.16 8.68
C CYS A 81 1.66 3.30 8.11
N TYR A 82 1.96 2.59 7.02
CA TYR A 82 3.26 2.70 6.35
C TYR A 82 3.55 4.11 5.85
N LEU A 83 2.57 4.76 5.20
CA LEU A 83 2.69 6.15 4.76
C LEU A 83 3.01 7.10 5.93
N LEU A 84 2.30 6.96 7.06
CA LEU A 84 2.57 7.79 8.25
C LEU A 84 4.01 7.59 8.76
N LEU A 85 4.51 6.35 8.76
CA LEU A 85 5.89 6.07 9.14
C LEU A 85 6.89 6.71 8.18
N VAL A 86 6.64 6.69 6.87
CA VAL A 86 7.49 7.33 5.86
C VAL A 86 7.50 8.85 6.03
N VAL A 87 6.36 9.47 6.33
CA VAL A 87 6.27 10.91 6.61
C VAL A 87 7.10 11.28 7.84
N LEU A 88 6.93 10.54 8.94
CA LEU A 88 7.71 10.76 10.17
C LEU A 88 9.22 10.59 9.94
N ALA A 89 9.61 9.56 9.18
CA ALA A 89 11.00 9.32 8.82
C ALA A 89 11.56 10.48 7.99
N THR A 90 10.81 10.96 6.99
CA THR A 90 11.20 12.08 6.12
C THR A 90 11.38 13.37 6.91
N ILE A 91 10.46 13.68 7.84
CA ILE A 91 10.57 14.85 8.73
C ILE A 91 11.81 14.75 9.61
N ASN A 92 12.09 13.58 10.18
CA ASN A 92 13.29 13.37 11.01
C ASN A 92 14.59 13.52 10.21
N VAL A 93 14.61 13.04 8.96
CA VAL A 93 15.75 13.24 8.06
C VAL A 93 15.93 14.73 7.77
N TYR A 94 14.86 15.45 7.41
CA TYR A 94 14.91 16.88 7.15
C TYR A 94 15.39 17.69 8.36
N LYS A 95 14.93 17.35 9.58
CA LYS A 95 15.39 17.99 10.82
C LYS A 95 16.86 17.71 11.18
N LYS A 96 17.45 16.63 10.63
CA LYS A 96 18.84 16.24 10.87
C LYS A 96 19.81 16.88 9.85
N PHE A 97 19.29 17.43 8.76
CA PHE A 97 20.02 18.28 7.83
C PHE A 97 20.12 19.70 8.38
#